data_AF-A0A381VK25-F1
#
_entry.id   AF-A0A381VK25-F1
#
_cell.length_a   1.000
_cell.length_b   1.000
_cell.length_c   1.000
_cell.angle_alpha   90.00
_cell.angle_beta   90.00
_cell.angle_gamma   90.00
#
_symmetry.space_group_name_H-M   'P 1'
#
loop_
_entity.id
_entity.type
_entity.pdbx_description
1 polymer ?
#
loop_
_entity_poly.entity_id
_entity_poly.type
_entity_poly.pdbx_seq_one_letter_code
_entity_poly.pdbx_strand_id
1 'polypeptide(L)'
;MREKNKFLNVTFKVERHPDYTGNHTLASANAVMGNTFPLGTTGPEMVREFLAETVGKDMHGKTWTKGEMIKVVEIEKCFEDWSPKGRFHKDNYEK
;
A
#
# COMPACT_ATOMS: atom_id res chain seq x y z
N MET A 1 16.24 -15.52 20.89
CA MET A 1 14.97 -15.17 20.20
C MET A 1 15.32 -14.32 19.00
N ARG A 2 14.69 -14.51 17.84
CA ARG A 2 14.86 -13.57 16.72
C ARG A 2 14.14 -12.26 17.09
N GLU A 3 14.78 -11.12 16.88
CA GLU A 3 14.14 -9.80 17.01
C GLU A 3 12.90 -9.75 16.12
N LYS A 4 11.83 -9.12 16.61
CA LYS A 4 10.57 -8.96 15.88
C LYS A 4 10.30 -7.47 15.67
N ASN A 5 9.94 -7.11 14.45
CA ASN A 5 9.42 -5.79 14.12
C ASN A 5 7.89 -5.83 14.26
N LYS A 6 7.32 -4.82 14.92
CA LYS A 6 5.87 -4.61 15.01
C LYS A 6 5.46 -3.52 14.03
N PHE A 7 4.29 -3.65 13.42
CA PHE A 7 3.77 -2.73 12.42
C PHE A 7 2.25 -2.80 12.36
N LEU A 8 1.62 -1.82 11.72
CA LEU A 8 0.22 -1.86 11.34
C LEU A 8 0.06 -2.61 10.01
N ASN A 9 -0.77 -3.64 10.00
CA ASN A 9 -1.18 -4.35 8.80
C ASN A 9 -2.55 -3.84 8.36
N VAL A 10 -2.61 -3.30 7.14
CA VAL A 10 -3.75 -2.51 6.66
C VAL A 10 -4.29 -3.08 5.37
N THR A 11 -5.61 -3.24 5.34
CA THR A 11 -6.39 -3.52 4.14
C THR A 11 -7.16 -2.25 3.76
N PHE A 12 -6.92 -1.75 2.55
CA PHE A 12 -7.69 -0.65 1.99
C PHE A 12 -8.79 -1.21 1.11
N LYS A 13 -10.02 -0.79 1.33
CA LYS A 13 -11.08 -0.96 0.33
C LYS A 13 -10.88 0.12 -0.72
N VAL A 14 -10.88 -0.29 -1.97
CA VAL A 14 -10.55 0.59 -3.08
C VAL A 14 -11.58 0.44 -4.18
N GLU A 15 -11.65 1.46 -5.02
CA GLU A 15 -12.43 1.42 -6.24
C GLU A 15 -11.63 2.08 -7.36
N ARG A 16 -12.02 1.79 -8.60
CA ARG A 16 -11.38 2.35 -9.78
C ARG A 16 -11.44 3.87 -9.76
N HIS A 17 -10.31 4.52 -10.06
CA HIS A 17 -10.30 5.96 -10.26
C HIS A 17 -11.09 6.30 -11.53
N PRO A 18 -12.07 7.24 -11.49
CA PRO A 18 -12.95 7.51 -12.63
C PRO A 18 -12.19 7.97 -13.88
N ASP A 19 -11.12 8.72 -13.69
CA ASP A 19 -10.28 9.24 -14.78
C ASP A 19 -9.29 8.21 -15.34
N TYR A 20 -9.16 7.05 -14.70
CA TYR A 20 -8.28 5.99 -15.17
C TYR A 20 -8.94 5.16 -16.27
N THR A 21 -8.36 5.18 -17.47
CA THR A 21 -8.88 4.47 -18.65
C THR A 21 -8.11 3.18 -18.99
N GLY A 22 -7.01 2.88 -18.29
CA GLY A 22 -6.20 1.69 -18.55
C GLY A 22 -6.78 0.38 -18.00
N ASN A 23 -6.16 -0.75 -18.33
CA ASN A 23 -6.64 -2.09 -17.93
C ASN A 23 -5.73 -2.78 -16.90
N HIS A 24 -5.16 -2.03 -15.97
CA HIS A 24 -4.31 -2.61 -14.93
C HIS A 24 -5.12 -3.38 -13.88
N THR A 25 -4.62 -4.52 -13.42
CA THR A 25 -5.29 -5.40 -12.42
C THR A 25 -5.62 -4.66 -11.12
N LEU A 26 -4.83 -3.68 -10.72
CA LEU A 26 -5.12 -2.86 -9.54
C LEU A 26 -6.45 -2.10 -9.69
N ALA A 27 -6.78 -1.63 -10.90
CA ALA A 27 -7.99 -0.88 -11.17
C ALA A 27 -9.26 -1.75 -11.24
N SER A 28 -9.13 -3.08 -11.13
CA SER A 28 -10.24 -4.02 -10.95
C SER A 28 -10.32 -4.62 -9.54
N ALA A 29 -9.41 -4.23 -8.64
CA ALA A 29 -9.43 -4.67 -7.25
C ALA A 29 -10.52 -3.93 -6.45
N ASN A 30 -11.17 -4.63 -5.52
CA ASN A 30 -12.09 -4.04 -4.55
C ASN A 30 -11.42 -3.80 -3.18
N ALA A 31 -10.31 -4.49 -2.93
CA ALA A 31 -9.51 -4.33 -1.73
C ALA A 31 -8.03 -4.65 -1.99
N VAL A 32 -7.15 -4.00 -1.26
CA VAL A 32 -5.70 -4.24 -1.30
C VAL A 32 -5.22 -4.54 0.11
N MET A 33 -4.78 -5.78 0.33
CA MET A 33 -4.31 -6.31 1.61
C MET A 33 -2.79 -6.25 1.74
N GLY A 34 -2.29 -6.42 2.96
CA GLY A 34 -0.85 -6.62 3.22
C GLY A 34 -0.03 -5.34 3.12
N ASN A 35 -0.65 -4.17 3.32
CA ASN A 35 0.08 -2.91 3.39
C ASN A 35 0.58 -2.70 4.82
N THR A 36 1.89 -2.52 4.97
CA THR A 36 2.55 -2.41 6.27
C THR A 36 2.96 -0.97 6.55
N PHE A 37 2.60 -0.43 7.72
CA PHE A 37 2.96 0.91 8.18
C PHE A 37 3.59 0.88 9.56
N PRO A 38 4.45 1.85 9.92
CA PRO A 38 4.95 1.99 11.28
C PRO A 38 3.81 2.09 12.31
N LEU A 39 4.08 1.66 13.54
CA LEU A 39 3.16 1.92 14.64
C LEU A 39 3.02 3.44 14.84
N GLY A 40 1.79 3.90 15.07
CA GLY A 40 1.49 5.33 15.27
C GLY A 40 1.18 6.12 14.00
N THR A 41 1.34 5.54 12.80
CA THR A 41 0.90 6.18 11.55
C THR A 41 -0.61 6.36 11.55
N THR A 42 -1.08 7.56 11.20
CA THR A 42 -2.51 7.89 11.20
C THR A 42 -3.22 7.40 9.93
N GLY A 43 -4.54 7.24 9.99
CA GLY A 43 -5.35 6.84 8.81
C GLY A 43 -5.07 7.68 7.55
N PRO A 44 -5.11 9.02 7.63
CA PRO A 44 -4.83 9.88 6.47
C PRO A 44 -3.41 9.72 5.93
N GLU A 45 -2.40 9.54 6.79
CA GLU A 45 -1.02 9.29 6.38
C GLU A 45 -0.90 7.95 5.64
N MET A 46 -1.51 6.88 6.19
CA MET A 46 -1.53 5.56 5.55
C MET A 46 -2.16 5.60 4.15
N VAL A 47 -3.27 6.30 3.99
CA VAL A 47 -3.91 6.48 2.67
C VAL A 47 -3.02 7.28 1.72
N ARG A 48 -2.43 8.38 2.19
CA ARG A 48 -1.54 9.22 1.38
C ARG A 48 -0.32 8.46 0.88
N GLU A 49 0.35 7.73 1.77
CA GLU A 49 1.50 6.91 1.43
C GLU A 49 1.12 5.78 0.46
N PHE A 50 0.02 5.07 0.74
CA PHE A 50 -0.48 4.01 -0.13
C PHE A 50 -0.76 4.50 -1.54
N LEU A 51 -1.46 5.62 -1.70
CA LEU A 51 -1.79 6.17 -3.02
C LEU A 51 -0.56 6.72 -3.75
N ALA A 52 0.49 7.13 -3.04
CA ALA A 52 1.74 7.61 -3.63
C ALA A 52 2.67 6.48 -4.10
N GLU A 53 2.43 5.21 -3.72
CA GLU A 53 3.28 4.10 -4.13
C GLU A 53 3.27 3.93 -5.66
N THR A 54 4.46 3.72 -6.23
CA THR A 54 4.63 3.47 -7.66
C THR A 54 4.18 2.05 -8.00
N VAL A 55 3.38 1.92 -9.06
CA VAL A 55 2.95 0.63 -9.60
C VAL A 55 3.94 0.13 -10.64
N GLY A 56 4.46 1.01 -11.51
CA GLY A 56 5.41 0.66 -12.56
C GLY A 56 5.51 1.75 -13.64
N LYS A 57 6.29 1.46 -14.69
CA LYS A 57 6.37 2.29 -15.89
C LYS A 57 5.65 1.60 -17.05
N ASP A 58 4.92 2.38 -17.85
CA ASP A 58 4.30 1.87 -19.08
C ASP A 58 5.29 1.83 -20.27
N MET A 59 4.81 1.36 -21.42
CA MET A 59 5.60 1.24 -22.66
C MET A 59 6.09 2.60 -23.21
N HIS A 60 5.50 3.70 -22.78
CA HIS A 60 5.91 5.06 -23.14
C HIS A 60 6.81 5.70 -22.09
N GLY A 61 7.17 4.95 -21.03
CA GLY A 61 8.04 5.39 -19.96
C GLY A 61 7.36 6.23 -18.87
N LYS A 62 6.03 6.39 -18.91
CA LYS A 62 5.30 7.08 -17.85
C LYS A 62 5.26 6.20 -16.60
N THR A 63 5.70 6.74 -15.47
CA THR A 63 5.53 6.12 -14.16
C THR A 63 4.10 6.34 -13.66
N TRP A 64 3.45 5.28 -13.21
CA TRP A 64 2.11 5.33 -12.64
C TRP A 64 2.14 5.09 -11.14
N THR A 65 1.35 5.87 -10.41
CA THR A 65 1.09 5.68 -8.98
C THR A 65 -0.22 4.95 -8.75
N LYS A 66 -0.39 4.36 -7.55
CA LYS A 66 -1.67 3.73 -7.18
C LYS A 66 -2.83 4.73 -7.24
N GLY A 67 -2.62 5.97 -6.78
CA GLY A 67 -3.62 7.04 -6.79
C GLY A 67 -4.12 7.47 -8.15
N GLU A 68 -3.32 7.28 -9.21
CA GLU A 68 -3.78 7.51 -10.58
C GLU A 68 -4.70 6.39 -11.11
N MET A 69 -4.70 5.21 -10.47
CA MET A 69 -5.46 4.03 -10.93
C MET A 69 -6.68 3.74 -10.06
N ILE A 70 -6.57 3.99 -8.75
CA ILE A 70 -7.57 3.67 -7.74
C ILE A 70 -7.74 4.82 -6.74
N LYS A 71 -8.90 4.86 -6.09
CA LYS A 71 -9.13 5.67 -4.88
C LYS A 71 -9.41 4.76 -3.69
N VAL A 72 -9.01 5.20 -2.49
CA VAL A 72 -9.37 4.52 -1.24
C VAL A 72 -10.78 4.97 -0.85
N VAL A 73 -11.66 4.00 -0.62
CA VAL A 73 -13.02 4.23 -0.10
C VAL A 73 -12.97 4.30 1.42
N GLU A 74 -12.31 3.32 2.04
CA GLU A 74 -12.17 3.21 3.48
C GLU A 74 -10.97 2.32 3.85
N ILE A 75 -10.51 2.44 5.10
CA ILE A 75 -9.64 1.44 5.72
C ILE A 75 -10.53 0.31 6.22
N GLU A 76 -10.53 -0.83 5.51
CA GLU A 76 -11.39 -1.97 5.82
C GLU A 76 -10.91 -2.69 7.09
N LYS A 77 -9.58 -2.85 7.23
CA LYS A 77 -8.95 -3.49 8.39
C LYS A 77 -7.64 -2.80 8.72
N CYS A 78 -7.38 -2.60 10.00
CA CYS A 78 -6.12 -2.10 10.54
C CYS A 78 -5.87 -2.78 11.89
N PHE A 79 -4.76 -3.50 12.02
CA PHE A 79 -4.39 -4.18 13.25
C PHE A 79 -2.87 -4.25 13.41
N GLU A 80 -2.39 -4.35 14.64
CA GLU A 80 -0.97 -4.60 14.91
C GLU A 80 -0.60 -6.03 14.55
N ASP A 81 0.48 -6.18 13.81
CA ASP A 81 1.06 -7.47 13.42
C ASP A 81 2.58 -7.44 13.68
N TRP A 82 3.23 -8.59 13.57
CA TRP A 82 4.66 -8.71 13.81
C TRP A 82 5.34 -9.69 12.85
N SER A 83 6.61 -9.42 12.58
CA SER A 83 7.45 -10.28 11.75
C SER A 83 8.84 -10.42 12.33
N PRO A 84 9.51 -11.58 12.15
CA PRO A 84 10.95 -11.67 12.33
C PRO A 84 11.65 -10.56 11.53
N LYS A 85 12.61 -9.88 12.16
CA LYS A 85 13.43 -8.85 11.52
C LYS A 85 14.16 -9.42 10.30
N GLY A 86 14.15 -8.67 9.19
CA GLY A 86 14.80 -9.05 7.93
C GLY A 86 13.94 -9.94 7.01
N ARG A 87 12.65 -10.12 7.31
CA ARG A 87 11.73 -10.89 6.47
C ARG A 87 11.04 -10.03 5.42
N PHE A 88 10.83 -8.72 5.68
CA PHE A 88 10.21 -7.82 4.72
C PHE A 88 11.24 -6.98 3.98
N HIS A 89 10.98 -6.68 2.71
CA HIS A 89 11.84 -5.83 1.89
C HIS A 89 11.97 -4.40 2.46
N LYS A 90 10.94 -3.92 3.18
CA LYS A 90 10.95 -2.63 3.87
C LYS A 90 11.83 -2.60 5.14
N ASP A 91 12.16 -3.76 5.72
CA ASP A 91 13.10 -3.87 6.88
C ASP A 91 14.56 -3.55 6.47
N ASN A 92 14.87 -3.47 5.17
CA ASN A 92 16.22 -3.22 4.66
C ASN A 92 16.53 -1.72 4.42
N TYR A 93 15.61 -0.81 4.74
CA TYR A 93 15.79 0.65 4.52
C TYR A 93 16.14 1.43 5.79
N GLU A 94 16.25 0.79 6.96
CA GLU A 94 16.87 1.41 8.13
C GLU A 94 18.40 1.46 7.91
N LYS A 95 18.89 2.60 7.42
CA LYS A 95 20.29 3.03 7.53
C LYS A 95 20.48 3.91 8.76
#